data_AF-A0A921LSY8-F1
#
_entry.id   AF-A0A921LSY8-F1
#
_cell.length_a   1.000
_cell.length_b   1.000
_cell.length_c   1.000
_cell.angle_alpha   90.00
_cell.angle_beta   90.00
_cell.angle_gamma   90.00
#
_symmetry.space_group_name_H-M   'P 1'
#
loop_
_entity.id
_entity.type
_entity.pdbx_description
1 polymer ?
#
loop_
_entity_poly.entity_id
_entity_poly.type
_entity_poly.pdbx_seq_one_letter_code
_entity_poly.pdbx_strand_id
1 'polypeptide(L)' 'MLDVYRAVDCVTNELFSFHANPNPACPVGGNVHAVVDSELIAAQNALESRLAQTTLADLSNRLESMLSQQAQDGEGGRDL' A
#
# COMPACT_ATOMS: atom_id res chain seq x y z
N MET A 1 -0.71 9.65 4.38
CA MET A 1 -0.28 8.24 4.43
C MET A 1 0.88 8.00 3.50
N LEU A 2 0.87 8.58 2.29
CA LEU A 2 1.99 8.51 1.35
C LEU A 2 3.35 8.90 1.97
N ASP A 3 3.41 9.98 2.76
CA ASP A 3 4.66 10.41 3.38
C ASP A 3 5.19 9.40 4.41
N VAL A 4 4.29 8.80 5.20
CA VAL A 4 4.64 7.74 6.15
C VAL A 4 5.14 6.52 5.40
N TYR A 5 4.43 6.10 4.34
CA TYR A 5 4.82 5.00 3.48
C TYR A 5 6.24 5.20 2.90
N ARG A 6 6.52 6.35 2.30
CA ARG A 6 7.84 6.69 1.75
C ARG A 6 8.93 6.82 2.81
N ALA A 7 8.58 7.21 4.04
CA ALA A 7 9.55 7.34 5.13
C ALA A 7 9.99 5.99 5.72
N VAL A 8 9.12 4.97 5.67
CA VAL A 8 9.42 3.63 6.21
C VAL A 8 9.91 2.66 5.15
N ASP A 9 9.56 2.86 3.88
CA ASP A 9 10.06 2.05 2.79
C ASP A 9 11.51 2.46 2.49
N CYS A 10 12.47 1.80 3.15
CA CYS A 10 13.90 2.12 3.10
C CYS A 10 14.57 1.85 1.74
N VAL A 11 13.81 1.46 0.71
CA VAL A 11 14.35 0.94 -0.55
C VAL A 11 13.87 1.83 -1.70
N THR A 12 14.83 2.22 -2.55
CA THR A 12 14.72 2.90 -3.84
C THR A 12 13.30 2.98 -4.40
N ASN A 13 12.83 4.20 -4.74
CA ASN A 13 11.62 4.68 -5.47
C ASN A 13 10.72 3.72 -6.30
N GLU A 14 11.03 2.45 -6.45
CA GLU A 14 10.35 1.42 -7.22
C GLU A 14 9.88 0.29 -6.27
N LEU A 15 8.57 0.13 -6.14
CA LEU A 15 7.91 -0.93 -5.37
C LEU A 15 8.25 -2.33 -5.90
N PHE A 16 8.54 -2.43 -7.19
CA PHE A 16 8.82 -3.67 -7.88
C PHE A 16 10.29 -3.70 -8.31
N SER A 17 11.10 -4.49 -7.60
CA SER A 17 12.50 -4.72 -7.99
C SER A 17 12.59 -5.78 -9.08
N PHE A 18 13.25 -5.44 -10.18
CA PHE A 18 13.52 -6.41 -11.24
C PHE A 18 14.93 -7.02 -11.14
N HIS A 19 15.05 -8.26 -11.60
CA HIS A 19 16.35 -8.89 -11.79
C HIS A 19 17.00 -8.33 -13.05
N ALA A 20 18.18 -7.75 -12.90
CA ALA A 20 18.84 -6.93 -13.92
C ALA A 20 19.38 -7.70 -15.15
N ASN A 21 19.25 -9.04 -15.20
CA ASN A 21 19.90 -9.83 -16.24
C ASN A 21 19.02 -10.96 -16.81
N PRO A 22 17.91 -10.64 -17.48
CA PRO A 22 17.16 -11.63 -18.24
C PRO A 22 18.04 -12.23 -19.36
N ASN A 23 17.92 -13.54 -19.62
CA ASN A 23 18.62 -14.18 -20.73
C ASN A 23 18.12 -13.62 -22.07
N PRO A 24 18.96 -12.93 -22.86
CA PRO A 24 18.54 -12.32 -24.12
C PRO A 24 18.19 -13.34 -25.21
N ALA A 25 18.68 -14.59 -25.10
CA ALA A 25 18.33 -15.67 -26.01
C ALA A 25 16.98 -16.34 -25.69
N CYS A 26 16.37 -16.02 -24.55
CA CYS A 26 15.04 -16.51 -24.19
C CYS A 26 13.98 -15.55 -24.76
N PRO A 27 13.07 -16.01 -25.64
CA PRO A 27 12.04 -15.15 -26.23
C PRO A 27 11.15 -14.46 -25.19
N VAL A 28 10.90 -15.11 -24.05
CA VAL A 28 10.14 -14.52 -22.95
C VAL A 28 11.05 -13.63 -22.09
N GLY A 29 12.20 -14.15 -21.66
CA GLY A 29 13.12 -13.44 -20.76
C GLY A 29 13.59 -12.11 -21.32
N GLY A 30 14.04 -12.08 -22.58
CA GLY A 30 14.54 -10.86 -23.22
C GLY A 30 13.49 -9.77 -23.44
N ASN A 31 12.19 -10.09 -23.35
CA ASN A 31 11.09 -9.17 -23.63
C ASN A 31 10.21 -8.87 -22.40
N VAL A 32 10.38 -9.57 -21.27
CA VAL A 32 9.44 -9.50 -20.13
C VAL A 32 9.34 -8.09 -19.53
N HIS A 33 10.46 -7.36 -19.44
CA HIS A 33 10.48 -5.98 -18.96
C HIS A 33 9.64 -5.05 -19.84
N ALA A 34 9.79 -5.15 -21.17
CA ALA A 34 9.04 -4.32 -22.12
C ALA A 34 7.50 -4.50 -22.04
N VAL A 35 7.03 -5.61 -21.49
CA VAL A 35 5.60 -5.91 -21.35
C VAL A 35 5.08 -5.62 -19.94
N VAL A 36 5.92 -5.82 -18.91
CA VAL A 36 5.48 -5.81 -17.50
C VAL A 36 5.78 -4.48 -16.81
N ASP A 37 6.83 -3.76 -17.22
CA ASP A 37 7.28 -2.54 -16.52
C ASP A 37 6.20 -1.47 -16.45
N SER A 38 5.51 -1.19 -17.56
CA SER A 38 4.47 -0.16 -17.60
C SER A 38 3.28 -0.49 -16.71
N GLU A 39 2.91 -1.77 -16.62
CA GLU A 39 1.81 -2.24 -15.76
C GLU A 39 2.18 -2.11 -14.29
N LEU A 40 3.43 -2.48 -13.92
CA LEU A 40 3.90 -2.37 -12.55
C LEU A 40 4.07 -0.91 -12.11
N ILE A 41 4.56 -0.03 -12.99
CA ILE A 41 4.62 1.42 -12.74
C ILE A 41 3.20 1.98 -12.54
N ALA A 42 2.25 1.59 -13.39
CA ALA A 42 0.86 2.03 -13.26
C ALA A 42 0.25 1.57 -11.93
N ALA A 43 0.51 0.32 -11.51
CA ALA A 43 0.06 -0.22 -10.24
C ALA A 43 0.66 0.54 -9.04
N GLN A 44 1.96 0.84 -9.07
CA GLN A 44 2.61 1.65 -8.03
C GLN A 44 2.00 3.06 -7.95
N ASN A 45 1.81 3.72 -9.10
CA ASN A 45 1.18 5.05 -9.14
C ASN A 45 -0.25 5.04 -8.58
N ALA A 46 -1.02 3.98 -8.86
CA ALA A 46 -2.37 3.82 -8.32
C ALA A 46 -2.35 3.67 -6.78
N LEU A 47 -1.42 2.88 -6.25
CA LEU A 47 -1.20 2.73 -4.81
C LEU A 47 -0.84 4.09 -4.17
N GLU A 48 0.17 4.77 -4.71
CA GLU A 48 0.64 6.05 -4.17
C GLU A 48 -0.44 7.13 -4.23
N SER A 49 -1.22 7.18 -5.33
CA SER A 49 -2.37 8.08 -5.46
C SER A 49 -3.44 7.81 -4.40
N ARG A 50 -3.71 6.54 -4.08
CA ARG A 50 -4.64 6.18 -3.00
C ARG A 50 -4.11 6.61 -1.63
N LEU A 51 -2.81 6.39 -1.36
CA LEU A 51 -2.19 6.76 -0.09
C LEU A 51 -2.06 8.28 0.09
N ALA A 52 -1.97 9.05 -1.01
CA ALA A 52 -1.99 10.50 -0.98
C ALA A 52 -3.34 11.06 -0.49
N GLN A 53 -4.43 10.35 -0.73
CA GLN A 53 -5.79 10.76 -0.36
C GLN A 53 -6.17 10.48 1.10
N THR A 54 -5.28 9.91 1.91
CA THR A 54 -5.56 9.56 3.32
C THR A 54 -4.54 10.20 4.26
N THR A 55 -4.98 10.98 5.23
CA THR A 55 -4.10 11.60 6.24
C THR A 55 -3.94 10.72 7.49
N LEU A 56 -2.95 11.01 8.34
CA LEU A 56 -2.84 10.40 9.66
C LEU A 56 -4.03 10.77 10.55
N ALA A 57 -4.54 12.01 10.44
CA ALA A 57 -5.70 12.48 11.18
C ALA A 57 -6.96 11.68 10.82
N ASP A 58 -7.19 11.37 9.53
CA ASP A 58 -8.31 10.53 9.10
C ASP A 58 -8.27 9.15 9.76
N LEU A 59 -7.07 8.57 9.91
CA LEU A 59 -6.92 7.28 10.57
C LEU A 59 -7.10 7.38 12.10
N SER A 60 -6.57 8.42 12.74
CA SER A 60 -6.76 8.66 14.20
C SER A 60 -8.23 8.82 14.54
N ASN A 61 -8.95 9.66 13.79
CA ASN A 61 -10.37 9.91 14.00
C ASN A 61 -11.21 8.63 13.82
N ARG A 62 -10.88 7.79 12.83
CA ARG A 62 -11.52 6.49 12.64
C ARG A 62 -11.26 5.55 13.81
N LEU A 63 -10.03 5.51 14.32
CA LEU A 63 -9.67 4.70 15.47
C LEU A 63 -10.44 5.15 16.72
N GLU A 64 -10.47 6.45 17.02
CA GLU A 64 -11.21 7.02 18.15
C GLU A 64 -12.71 6.70 18.08
N SER A 65 -13.29 6.76 16.89
CA SER A 65 -14.68 6.36 16.63
C SER A 65 -14.91 4.89 16.99
N MET A 66 -14.05 3.98 16.50
CA MET A 66 -14.16 2.55 16.79
C MET A 66 -14.01 2.24 18.28
N LEU A 67 -13.07 2.90 18.97
CA LEU A 67 -12.88 2.75 20.42
C LEU A 67 -14.12 3.22 21.20
N SER A 68 -14.76 4.31 20.76
CA SER A 68 -15.98 4.83 21.39
C SER A 68 -17.17 3.88 21.20
N GLN A 69 -17.30 3.24 20.03
CA GLN A 69 -18.32 2.21 19.78
C GLN A 69 -18.10 0.96 20.64
N GLN A 70 -16.86 0.50 20.79
CA GLN A 70 -16.53 -0.66 21.63
C GLN A 70 -16.87 -0.44 23.11
N ALA A 71 -16.75 0.80 23.61
CA ALA A 71 -17.13 1.13 24.97
C ALA A 71 -18.66 1.06 25.17
N GLN A 72 -19.44 1.44 24.16
CA GLN A 72 -20.91 1.45 24.22
C GLN A 72 -21.51 0.04 24.10
N ASP A 73 -20.87 -0.84 23.32
CA ASP A 73 -21.31 -2.24 23.17
C ASP A 73 -21.05 -3.08 24.43
N GLY A 74 -20.18 -2.62 25.33
CA GLY A 74 -19.84 -3.29 26.59
C GLY A 74 -20.78 -3.01 27.77
N GLU A 75 -21.66 -2.00 27.69
CA GLU A 75 -22.53 -1.59 28.80
C GLU A 75 -23.93 -2.24 28.78
N GLY A 76 -24.32 -2.92 27.69
CA GLY A 76 -25.65 -3.54 27.54
C GLY A 76 -25.84 -4.96 28.11
N GLY A 77 -24.83 -5.53 28.79
CA GLY A 77 -24.79 -6.96 29.13
C GLY A 77 -24.82 -7.33 30.62
N ARG A 78 -25.13 -6.40 31.52
CA ARG A 78 -25.10 -6.64 32.98
C ARG A 78 -26.45 -6.38 33.66
N ASP A 79 -27.52 -6.97 33.14
CA ASP A 79 -28.81 -7.04 33.83
C ASP A 79 -29.43 -8.44 33.62
N LEU A 80 -28.83 -9.47 34.21
CA LEU A 80 -29.46 -10.77 34.51
C LEU A 80 -28.88 -11.33 35.81
#